data_AF-A0A3N5KA32-F1
#
_entry.id   AF-A0A3N5KA32-F1
#
_cell.length_a   1.000
_cell.length_b   1.000
_cell.length_c   1.000
_cell.angle_alpha   90.00
_cell.angle_beta   90.00
_cell.angle_gamma   90.00
#
_symmetry.space_group_name_H-M   'P 1'
#
loop_
_entity.id
_entity.type
_entity.pdbx_description
1 polymer ?
#
loop_
_entity_poly.entity_id
_entity_poly.type
_entity_poly.pdbx_seq_one_letter_code
_entity_poly.pdbx_strand_id
1 'polypeptide(L)' 'WNSPNTGATNGSGFSALPGGYRYLYGYFYALGDYADFWSSTEYGSDNAWTRYLGCDDSRVFRYSIPKDYGHSVRCVRD' A
#
# COMPACT_ATOMS: atom_id res chain seq x y z
N TRP A 1 -0.41 11.40 -5.73
CA TRP A 1 -1.55 11.42 -4.81
C TRP A 1 -2.57 12.31 -5.46
N ASN A 2 -3.74 11.78 -5.75
CA ASN A 2 -4.84 12.62 -6.18
C ASN A 2 -5.29 13.51 -5.02
N SER A 3 -5.93 14.64 -5.34
CA SER A 3 -6.49 15.53 -4.32
C SER A 3 -7.54 14.78 -3.49
N PRO A 4 -7.64 15.03 -2.17
CA PRO A 4 -7.07 16.16 -1.43
C PRO A 4 -5.66 15.96 -0.83
N ASN A 5 -5.11 14.75 -0.86
CA ASN A 5 -3.86 14.40 -0.15
C ASN A 5 -3.90 14.79 1.36
N THR A 6 -5.01 14.44 2.02
CA THR A 6 -5.36 14.84 3.38
C THR A 6 -4.29 14.47 4.39
N GLY A 7 -3.80 15.46 5.14
CA GLY A 7 -2.88 15.24 6.27
C GLY A 7 -1.47 14.81 5.86
N ALA A 8 -1.13 14.85 4.56
CA ALA A 8 0.23 14.59 4.11
C ALA A 8 1.17 15.74 4.49
N THR A 9 2.14 15.45 5.37
CA THR A 9 3.16 16.41 5.81
C THR A 9 4.57 16.06 5.36
N ASN A 10 4.79 14.84 4.85
CA ASN A 10 6.10 14.25 4.55
C ASN A 10 7.11 14.32 5.73
N GLY A 11 6.63 14.38 6.98
CA GLY A 11 7.49 14.54 8.17
C GLY A 11 8.45 13.37 8.43
N SER A 12 8.22 12.20 7.83
CA SER A 12 9.12 11.04 7.90
C SER A 12 10.24 11.06 6.86
N GLY A 13 10.19 11.97 5.89
CA GLY A 13 11.08 11.96 4.72
C GLY A 13 10.82 10.81 3.73
N PHE A 14 9.78 10.00 3.94
CA PHE A 14 9.38 8.94 3.03
C PHE A 14 8.28 9.39 2.08
N SER A 15 8.63 9.56 0.80
CA SER A 15 7.69 9.89 -0.27
C SER A 15 7.24 8.62 -0.99
N ALA A 16 6.15 8.02 -0.52
CA ALA A 16 5.54 6.87 -1.18
C ALA A 16 4.96 7.24 -2.55
N LEU A 17 5.07 6.32 -3.51
CA LEU A 17 4.46 6.43 -4.84
C LEU A 17 3.09 5.73 -4.82
N PRO A 18 1.99 6.43 -5.14
CA PRO A 18 0.67 5.82 -5.15
C PRO A 18 0.44 5.03 -6.45
N GLY A 19 1.13 3.90 -6.56
CA GLY A 19 1.03 2.96 -7.66
C GLY A 19 -0.14 1.99 -7.56
N GLY A 20 -1.01 2.16 -6.56
CA GLY A 20 -2.13 1.27 -6.30
C GLY A 20 -1.70 -0.19 -6.09
N TYR A 21 -2.55 -1.10 -6.54
CA TYR A 21 -2.28 -2.54 -6.49
C TYR A 21 -2.85 -3.26 -7.72
N ARG A 22 -2.28 -4.42 -8.02
CA ARG A 22 -2.72 -5.35 -9.06
C ARG A 22 -3.67 -6.39 -8.47
N TYR A 23 -4.87 -6.52 -9.02
CA TYR A 23 -5.88 -7.50 -8.62
C TYR A 23 -5.64 -8.89 -9.25
N LEU A 24 -6.46 -9.88 -8.86
CA LEU A 24 -6.38 -11.31 -9.21
C LEU A 24 -6.17 -11.63 -10.71
N TYR A 25 -6.52 -10.71 -11.63
CA TYR A 25 -6.38 -10.92 -13.08
C TYR A 25 -5.51 -9.89 -13.80
N GLY A 26 -4.67 -9.17 -13.07
CA GLY A 26 -3.70 -8.24 -13.67
C GLY A 26 -4.19 -6.80 -13.82
N TYR A 27 -5.47 -6.53 -13.56
CA TYR A 27 -6.00 -5.17 -13.51
C TYR A 27 -5.39 -4.38 -12.36
N PHE A 28 -5.06 -3.12 -12.60
CA PHE A 28 -4.59 -2.20 -11.56
C PHE A 28 -5.74 -1.34 -11.05
N TYR A 29 -5.78 -1.17 -9.72
CA TYR A 29 -6.77 -0.35 -9.02
C TYR A 29 -6.07 0.71 -8.17
N ALA A 30 -6.81 1.79 -7.86
CA ALA A 30 -6.38 2.88 -6.98
C ALA A 30 -5.07 3.57 -7.39
N LEU A 31 -4.77 3.59 -8.69
CA LEU A 31 -3.64 4.34 -9.24
C LEU A 31 -3.80 5.83 -8.92
N GLY A 32 -2.78 6.42 -8.28
CA GLY A 32 -2.81 7.80 -7.84
C GLY A 32 -3.44 8.02 -6.47
N ASP A 33 -4.25 7.07 -5.98
CA ASP A 33 -5.00 7.19 -4.72
C ASP A 33 -4.34 6.46 -3.56
N TYR A 34 -3.82 5.25 -3.78
CA TYR A 34 -3.23 4.40 -2.74
C TYR A 34 -1.79 4.00 -3.05
N ALA A 35 -0.97 3.93 -2.00
CA ALA A 35 0.34 3.31 -2.03
C ALA A 35 0.33 2.07 -1.14
N ASP A 36 0.21 0.90 -1.76
CA ASP A 36 0.14 -0.37 -1.05
C ASP A 36 1.48 -1.10 -1.05
N PHE A 37 1.87 -1.61 0.12
CA PHE A 37 3.09 -2.36 0.33
C PHE A 37 2.82 -3.72 0.98
N TRP A 38 3.48 -4.75 0.48
CA TRP A 38 3.56 -6.03 1.18
C TRP A 38 4.34 -5.90 2.48
N SER A 39 3.90 -6.64 3.51
CA SER A 39 4.70 -6.96 4.69
C SER A 39 5.36 -8.32 4.50
N SER A 40 6.52 -8.53 5.15
CA SER A 40 7.14 -9.85 5.26
C SER A 40 6.38 -10.81 6.18
N THR A 41 5.36 -10.32 6.89
CA THR A 41 4.53 -11.14 7.79
C THR A 41 3.36 -11.77 7.03
N GLU A 42 3.25 -13.09 7.08
CA GLU A 42 2.12 -13.83 6.51
C GLU A 42 0.84 -13.73 7.35
N TYR A 43 -0.30 -14.05 6.72
CA TYR A 43 -1.58 -14.26 7.37
C TYR A 43 -2.22 -15.55 6.83
N GLY A 44 -1.83 -16.68 7.41
CA GLY A 44 -2.30 -18.00 6.97
C GLY A 44 -1.78 -18.43 5.59
N SER A 45 -2.43 -19.43 5.02
CA SER A 45 -2.02 -20.04 3.74
C SER A 45 -2.19 -19.08 2.56
N ASP A 46 -3.30 -18.35 2.53
CA ASP A 46 -3.76 -17.68 1.31
C ASP A 46 -3.51 -16.17 1.31
N ASN A 47 -3.22 -15.57 2.48
CA ASN A 47 -3.11 -14.12 2.62
C ASN A 47 -1.79 -13.69 3.26
N ALA A 48 -1.39 -12.44 3.03
CA ALA A 48 -0.29 -11.78 3.72
C ALA A 48 -0.72 -10.41 4.22
N TRP A 49 0.00 -9.86 5.19
CA TRP A 49 -0.28 -8.53 5.68
C TRP A 49 0.20 -7.47 4.67
N THR A 50 -0.61 -6.45 4.44
CA THR A 50 -0.24 -5.25 3.69
C THR A 50 -0.27 -4.02 4.58
N ARG A 51 0.44 -2.98 4.17
CA ARG A 51 0.31 -1.62 4.69
C ARG A 51 -0.03 -0.70 3.54
N TYR A 52 -1.00 0.19 3.71
CA TYR A 52 -1.26 1.21 2.70
C TYR A 52 -1.42 2.60 3.29
N LEU A 53 -1.10 3.58 2.46
CA LEU A 53 -1.36 5.00 2.69
C LEU A 53 -2.37 5.46 1.63
N GLY A 54 -3.27 6.38 2.02
CA GLY A 54 -4.29 6.93 1.12
C GLY A 54 -4.19 8.44 0.96
N CYS A 55 -4.67 8.97 -0.17
CA CYS A 55 -4.75 10.41 -0.38
C CYS A 55 -5.83 11.10 0.46
N ASP A 56 -6.72 10.35 1.09
CA ASP A 56 -7.90 10.85 1.81
C ASP A 56 -7.76 10.74 3.33
N ASP A 57 -6.71 10.09 3.84
CA ASP A 57 -6.50 9.85 5.26
C ASP A 57 -5.00 9.89 5.63
N SER A 58 -4.70 10.42 6.83
CA SER A 58 -3.33 10.50 7.35
C SER A 58 -2.84 9.22 8.04
N ARG A 59 -3.74 8.25 8.27
CA ARG A 59 -3.42 6.98 8.93
C ARG A 59 -2.74 6.01 7.96
N VAL A 60 -1.90 5.14 8.51
CA VAL A 60 -1.38 3.96 7.81
C VAL A 60 -2.24 2.76 8.19
N PHE A 61 -2.91 2.17 7.21
CA PHE A 61 -3.77 1.01 7.44
C PHE A 61 -3.01 -0.30 7.32
N ARG A 62 -3.63 -1.37 7.81
CA ARG A 62 -3.13 -2.75 7.70
C ARG A 62 -4.29 -3.70 7.39
N TYR A 63 -4.12 -4.53 6.37
CA TYR A 63 -5.11 -5.53 5.95
C TYR A 63 -4.45 -6.86 5.62
N SER A 64 -5.20 -7.96 5.71
CA SER A 64 -4.80 -9.27 5.22
C SER A 64 -5.32 -9.46 3.79
N ILE A 65 -4.44 -9.47 2.80
CA ILE A 65 -4.81 -9.52 1.38
C ILE A 65 -4.35 -10.84 0.76
N PRO A 66 -5.11 -11.43 -0.19
CA PRO A 66 -4.69 -12.62 -0.92
C PRO A 66 -3.30 -12.48 -1.56
N LYS A 67 -2.46 -13.51 -1.40
CA LYS A 67 -1.06 -13.53 -1.87
C LYS A 67 -0.92 -13.47 -3.40
N ASP A 68 -2.01 -13.66 -4.13
CA ASP A 68 -2.05 -13.58 -5.60
C ASP A 68 -2.24 -12.15 -6.14
N TYR A 69 -2.43 -11.15 -5.26
CA TYR A 69 -2.46 -9.72 -5.64
C TYR A 69 -1.03 -9.18 -5.78
N GLY A 70 -0.86 -8.09 -6.52
CA GLY A 70 0.42 -7.40 -6.65
C GLY A 70 0.41 -6.11 -5.84
N HIS A 71 1.25 -6.04 -4.80
CA HIS A 71 1.52 -4.82 -4.05
C HIS A 71 3.00 -4.46 -4.17
N SER A 72 3.33 -3.19 -3.89
CA SER A 72 4.72 -2.73 -3.97
C SER A 72 5.58 -3.39 -2.89
N VAL A 73 6.87 -3.54 -3.18
CA VAL A 73 7.86 -4.05 -2.22
C VAL A 73 8.90 -2.97 -1.94
N ARG A 74 9.38 -2.94 -0.69
CA ARG A 74 10.47 -2.06 -0.26
C ARG A 74 11.34 -2.82 0.72
N CYS A 75 12.65 -2.81 0.50
CA CYS A 75 13.61 -3.29 1.49
C CYS A 75 13.74 -2.25 2.62
N VAL A 76 13.64 -2.72 3.86
CA VAL A 76 13.90 -1.93 5.07
C VAL A 76 15.21 -2.43 5.66
N ARG A 77 16.07 -1.51 6.07
CA ARG A 77 17.34 -1.80 6.74
C ARG A 77 17.22 -1.33 8.19
N ASP A 78 17.71 -2.17 9.10
CA ASP A 78 17.91 -1.84 10.52
C ASP A 78 19.23 -1.08 10.74
#